data_AF-A0A965KZ05-F1
#
_entry.id   AF-A0A965KZ05-F1
#
_cell.length_a   1.000
_cell.length_b   1.000
_cell.length_c   1.000
_cell.angle_alpha   90.00
_cell.angle_beta   90.00
_cell.angle_gamma   90.00
#
_symmetry.space_group_name_H-M   'P 1'
#
loop_
_entity.id
_entity.type
_entity.pdbx_description
1 polymer ?
#
loop_
_entity_poly.entity_id
_entity_poly.type
_entity_poly.pdbx_seq_one_letter_code
_entity_poly.pdbx_strand_id
1 'polypeptide(L)'
;MHSPTSSAFLHVKSAGVTAVLGPTNTGKTHHAIERMLSFPSGLIGLPLRLLAREVYNRVVARVGANNVALITGEEKIRPPAPAYWVSTVEAMPR
;
A
#
# COMPACT_ATOMS: atom_id res chain seq x y z
N MET A 1 -5.47 -31.80 19.07
CA MET A 1 -6.37 -30.88 18.36
C MET A 1 -5.51 -29.96 17.51
N HIS A 2 -5.27 -30.31 16.25
CA HIS A 2 -4.56 -29.45 15.29
C HIS A 2 -5.62 -28.76 14.44
N SER A 3 -5.76 -27.45 14.60
CA SER A 3 -6.55 -26.59 13.72
C SER A 3 -5.75 -26.33 12.44
N PRO A 4 -6.33 -26.46 11.24
CA PRO A 4 -5.66 -26.02 10.02
C PRO A 4 -5.77 -24.50 9.95
N THR A 5 -4.66 -23.78 10.14
CA THR A 5 -4.59 -22.37 9.73
C THR A 5 -4.72 -22.32 8.21
N SER A 6 -5.92 -21.99 7.74
CA SER A 6 -6.21 -21.67 6.35
C SER A 6 -5.41 -20.43 5.94
N SER A 7 -4.28 -20.62 5.25
CA SER A 7 -3.59 -19.50 4.63
C SER A 7 -4.37 -19.09 3.38
N ALA A 8 -5.16 -18.01 3.50
CA ALA A 8 -5.97 -17.48 2.39
C ALA A 8 -5.16 -16.99 1.18
N PHE A 9 -3.83 -16.93 1.29
CA PHE A 9 -2.93 -16.48 0.22
C PHE A 9 -1.78 -17.45 -0.01
N LEU A 10 -1.36 -17.52 -1.27
CA LEU A 10 -0.07 -18.09 -1.66
C LEU A 10 1.02 -17.03 -1.46
N HIS A 11 2.06 -17.39 -0.73
CA HIS A 11 3.23 -16.54 -0.50
C HIS A 11 4.44 -17.10 -1.25
N VAL A 12 4.97 -16.35 -2.21
CA VAL A 12 6.22 -16.68 -2.90
C VAL A 12 7.28 -15.69 -2.48
N LYS A 13 8.43 -16.17 -1.99
CA LYS A 13 9.55 -15.32 -1.55
C LYS A 13 10.76 -15.53 -2.45
N SER A 14 11.41 -14.44 -2.85
CA SER A 14 12.69 -14.44 -3.57
C SER A 14 13.42 -13.12 -3.32
N ALA A 15 14.73 -13.14 -3.01
CA ALA A 15 15.62 -11.97 -2.96
C ALA A 15 15.00 -10.66 -2.40
N GLY A 16 14.38 -10.72 -1.20
CA GLY A 16 13.75 -9.54 -0.56
C GLY A 16 12.36 -9.16 -1.09
N VAL A 17 11.86 -9.86 -2.11
CA VAL A 17 10.53 -9.71 -2.70
C VAL A 17 9.60 -10.78 -2.13
N THR A 18 8.38 -10.38 -1.80
CA THR A 18 7.29 -11.30 -1.43
C THR A 18 6.10 -11.03 -2.35
N ALA A 19 5.66 -12.06 -3.08
CA ALA A 19 4.41 -12.03 -3.82
C ALA A 19 3.30 -12.66 -2.97
N VAL A 20 2.21 -11.92 -2.77
CA VAL A 20 1.00 -12.39 -2.10
C VAL A 20 -0.10 -12.55 -3.16
N LEU A 21 -0.48 -13.79 -3.45
CA LEU A 21 -1.38 -14.12 -4.55
C LEU A 21 -2.70 -14.74 -4.04
N GLY A 22 -3.79 -14.38 -4.70
CA GLY A 22 -5.13 -14.90 -4.43
C GLY A 22 -6.20 -14.17 -5.26
N PRO A 23 -7.45 -14.68 -5.33
CA PRO A 23 -8.56 -14.07 -6.09
C PRO A 23 -8.82 -12.60 -5.73
N THR A 24 -9.47 -11.83 -6.59
CA THR A 24 -9.86 -10.43 -6.26
C THR A 24 -10.75 -10.38 -5.00
N ASN A 25 -10.80 -9.22 -4.34
CA ASN A 25 -11.64 -8.97 -3.14
C ASN A 25 -11.35 -9.86 -1.91
N THR A 26 -10.14 -10.41 -1.81
CA THR A 26 -9.72 -11.27 -0.68
C THR A 26 -8.86 -10.57 0.38
N GLY A 27 -8.72 -9.25 0.34
CA GLY A 27 -8.00 -8.48 1.39
C GLY A 27 -6.50 -8.26 1.17
N LYS A 28 -5.93 -8.62 0.01
CA LYS A 28 -4.50 -8.40 -0.30
C LYS A 28 -4.05 -6.94 -0.14
N THR A 29 -4.85 -5.99 -0.65
CA THR A 29 -4.55 -4.55 -0.53
C THR A 29 -4.52 -4.09 0.92
N HIS A 30 -5.45 -4.60 1.75
CA HIS A 30 -5.47 -4.32 3.17
C HIS A 30 -4.19 -4.85 3.84
N HIS A 31 -3.83 -6.10 3.61
CA HIS A 31 -2.58 -6.67 4.11
C HIS A 31 -1.33 -5.87 3.68
N ALA A 32 -1.26 -5.44 2.42
CA ALA A 32 -0.15 -4.62 1.92
C ALA A 32 -0.05 -3.28 2.66
N ILE A 33 -1.18 -2.63 2.94
CA ILE A 33 -1.22 -1.37 3.70
C ILE A 33 -0.80 -1.59 5.16
N GLU A 34 -1.35 -2.58 5.87
CA GLU A 34 -0.93 -2.88 7.26
C GLU A 34 0.57 -3.17 7.33
N ARG A 35 1.08 -3.96 6.37
CA ARG A 35 2.50 -4.27 6.30
C ARG A 35 3.34 -3.03 6.06
N MET A 36 2.94 -2.15 5.13
CA MET A 36 3.63 -0.89 4.88
C MET A 36 3.66 0.00 6.13
N LEU A 37 2.54 0.11 6.84
CA LEU A 37 2.43 0.92 8.06
C LEU A 37 3.16 0.32 9.28
N SER A 38 3.59 -0.95 9.22
CA SER A 38 4.46 -1.55 10.23
C SER A 38 5.92 -1.11 10.14
N PHE A 39 6.29 -0.34 9.11
CA PHE A 39 7.62 0.22 8.90
C PHE A 39 7.61 1.74 9.09
N PRO A 40 8.76 2.37 9.41
CA PRO A 40 8.84 3.82 9.63
C PRO A 40 8.57 4.66 8.39
N SER A 41 8.72 4.08 7.19
CA SER A 41 8.42 4.70 5.91
C SER A 41 8.01 3.64 4.89
N GLY A 42 7.33 4.07 3.83
CA GLY A 42 6.89 3.14 2.80
C GLY A 42 6.30 3.81 1.57
N LEU A 43 6.19 3.02 0.50
CA LEU A 43 5.63 3.45 -0.76
C LEU A 43 4.67 2.38 -1.28
N ILE A 44 3.51 2.81 -1.78
CA ILE A 44 2.53 1.95 -2.43
C ILE A 44 2.14 2.52 -3.80
N GLY A 45 2.33 1.68 -4.83
CA GLY A 45 1.89 1.95 -6.20
C GLY A 45 0.57 1.27 -6.50
N LEU A 46 -0.35 1.98 -7.15
CA LEU A 46 -1.70 1.51 -7.44
C LEU A 46 -2.01 1.72 -8.94
N PRO A 47 -2.77 0.82 -9.59
CA PRO A 47 -3.00 0.90 -11.03
C PRO A 47 -4.01 1.98 -11.43
N LEU A 48 -4.82 2.48 -10.49
CA LEU A 48 -5.91 3.41 -10.77
C LEU A 48 -5.86 4.61 -9.83
N ARG A 49 -6.13 5.78 -10.38
CA ARG A 49 -6.20 7.05 -9.63
C ARG A 49 -7.21 7.02 -8.49
N LEU A 50 -8.40 6.46 -8.72
CA LEU A 50 -9.43 6.34 -7.69
C LEU A 50 -8.97 5.47 -6.52
N LEU A 51 -8.26 4.37 -6.81
CA LEU A 51 -7.66 3.52 -5.78
C LEU A 51 -6.55 4.26 -5.03
N ALA A 52 -5.70 5.02 -5.73
CA ALA A 52 -4.67 5.87 -5.09
C ALA A 52 -5.29 6.86 -4.12
N ARG A 53 -6.40 7.51 -4.50
CA ARG A 53 -7.13 8.42 -3.61
C ARG A 53 -7.72 7.70 -2.40
N GLU A 54 -8.37 6.55 -2.62
CA GLU A 54 -8.98 5.78 -1.54
C GLU A 54 -7.92 5.32 -0.52
N VAL A 55 -6.79 4.79 -1.00
CA VAL A 55 -5.68 4.37 -0.15
C VAL A 55 -5.05 5.56 0.57
N TYR A 56 -4.84 6.69 -0.11
CA TYR A 56 -4.36 7.92 0.52
C TYR A 56 -5.23 8.32 1.71
N ASN A 57 -6.56 8.39 1.53
CA ASN A 57 -7.48 8.75 2.60
C ASN A 57 -7.40 7.77 3.79
N ARG A 58 -7.30 6.45 3.52
CA ARG A 58 -7.15 5.42 4.56
C ARG A 58 -5.85 5.57 5.33
N VAL A 59 -4.74 5.87 4.65
CA VAL A 59 -3.43 6.04 5.29
C VAL A 59 -3.40 7.36 6.08
N VAL A 60 -3.89 8.46 5.51
CA VAL A 60 -4.02 9.76 6.20
C VAL A 60 -4.84 9.65 7.48
N ALA A 61 -5.94 8.90 7.46
CA ALA A 61 -6.77 8.67 8.65
C ALA A 61 -6.00 8.00 9.80
N ARG A 62 -4.88 7.31 9.52
CA ARG A 62 -4.10 6.57 10.52
C ARG A 62 -2.83 7.28 10.96
N VAL A 63 -2.15 7.99 10.05
CA VAL A 63 -0.85 8.61 10.33
C VAL A 63 -0.85 10.13 10.19
N GLY A 64 -1.97 10.73 9.78
CA GLY A 64 -2.12 12.18 9.59
C GLY A 64 -1.60 12.66 8.23
N ALA A 65 -2.23 13.72 7.70
CA ALA A 65 -1.98 14.23 6.34
C ALA A 65 -0.53 14.69 6.10
N ASN A 66 0.14 15.21 7.13
CA ASN A 66 1.52 15.69 7.03
C ASN A 66 2.54 14.57 6.77
N ASN A 67 2.16 13.31 7.01
CA ASN A 67 3.04 12.15 6.83
C ASN A 67 2.85 11.42 5.50
N VAL A 68 1.89 11.85 4.66
CA VAL A 68 1.48 11.09 3.47
C VAL A 68 1.50 11.97 2.23
N ALA A 69 2.20 11.53 1.20
CA ALA A 69 2.11 12.12 -0.13
C ALA A 69 1.15 11.32 -1.02
N LEU A 70 0.39 12.02 -1.88
CA LEU A 70 -0.35 11.45 -2.99
C LEU A 70 0.25 11.95 -4.30
N ILE A 71 0.66 11.04 -5.19
CA ILE A 71 1.21 11.40 -6.50
C ILE A 71 0.48 10.64 -7.61
N THR A 72 -0.26 11.35 -8.44
CA THR A 72 -0.87 10.83 -9.69
C THR A 72 -0.46 11.71 -10.87
N GLY A 73 -0.94 11.39 -12.08
CA GLY A 73 -0.70 12.24 -13.25
C GLY A 73 -1.38 13.61 -13.13
N GLU A 74 -2.56 13.64 -12.53
CA GLU A 74 -3.49 14.78 -12.45
C GLU A 74 -3.42 15.51 -11.11
N GLU A 75 -2.93 14.85 -10.05
CA GLU A 75 -2.94 15.41 -8.71
C GLU A 75 -1.66 15.10 -7.93
N LYS A 76 -1.15 16.10 -7.21
CA LYS A 76 0.01 15.97 -6.34
C LYS A 76 -0.24 16.67 -5.01
N ILE A 77 -0.22 15.87 -3.94
CA ILE A 77 -0.20 16.35 -2.55
C ILE A 77 1.14 15.91 -1.97
N ARG A 78 2.00 16.86 -1.59
CA ARG A 78 3.34 16.58 -1.06
C ARG A 78 3.61 17.47 0.17
N PRO A 79 3.45 16.95 1.39
CA PRO A 79 3.91 17.67 2.58
C PRO A 79 5.46 17.76 2.55
N PRO A 80 6.08 18.57 3.44
CA PRO A 80 7.53 18.79 3.39
C PRO A 80 8.38 17.53 3.61
N ALA A 81 7.92 16.59 4.43
CA ALA A 81 8.67 15.37 4.79
C ALA A 81 7.73 14.15 4.96
N PRO A 82 7.11 13.63 3.87
CA PRO A 82 6.22 12.49 3.94
C PRO A 82 7.01 11.21 4.26
N ALA A 83 6.58 10.47 5.27
CA ALA A 83 7.08 9.12 5.55
C ALA A 83 6.47 8.08 4.59
N TYR A 84 5.24 8.32 4.11
CA TYR A 84 4.50 7.40 3.27
C TYR A 84 4.13 8.02 1.92
N TRP A 85 4.28 7.23 0.86
CA TRP A 85 3.98 7.65 -0.50
C TRP A 85 2.91 6.76 -1.10
N VAL A 86 1.82 7.38 -1.55
CA VAL A 86 0.75 6.72 -2.29
C VAL A 86 0.78 7.26 -3.71
N SER A 87 0.92 6.40 -4.71
CA SER A 87 0.99 6.86 -6.09
C SER A 87 0.27 5.95 -7.08
N THR A 88 -0.04 6.48 -8.26
CA THR A 88 -0.18 5.60 -9.43
C THR A 88 1.18 5.05 -9.82
N VAL A 89 1.23 3.87 -10.44
CA VAL A 89 2.52 3.22 -10.76
C VAL A 89 3.35 4.04 -11.76
N GLU A 90 2.70 4.75 -12.67
CA GLU A 90 3.27 5.61 -13.71
C GLU A 90 3.83 6.92 -13.14
N ALA A 91 3.29 7.37 -12.01
CA ALA A 91 3.67 8.62 -11.35
C ALA A 91 4.54 8.38 -10.10
N MET A 92 5.00 7.14 -9.90
CA MET A 92 5.79 6.75 -8.74
C MET A 92 7.09 7.59 -8.65
N PRO A 93 7.43 8.14 -7.47
CA PRO A 93 8.69 8.86 -7.26
C PRO A 93 9.90 8.00 -7.65
N ARG A 94 10.83 8.60 -8.40
CA ARG A 94 12.12 8.00 -8.74
C ARG A 94 13.21 8.54 -7.82
#